data_AF-A0A943J8E5-F1
#
_entry.id   AF-A0A943J8E5-F1
#
_cell.length_a   1.000
_cell.length_b   1.000
_cell.length_c   1.000
_cell.angle_alpha   90.00
_cell.angle_beta   90.00
_cell.angle_gamma   90.00
#
_symmetry.space_group_name_H-M   'P 1'
#
loop_
_entity.id
_entity.type
_entity.pdbx_description
1 polymer ?
#
loop_
_entity_poly.entity_id
_entity_poly.type
_entity_poly.pdbx_seq_one_letter_code
_entity_poly.pdbx_strand_id
1 'polypeptide(L)'
;MSIVCSICGGTGVKCTAVIDPNTRQFLEFTRNALSDGRCSQCGNVALTDPDEVKAGLDKLWTEYTARHRAAPNYTCCDIVRHGDYDGCEKAYIRIGGPSDVVEKYPVVAVCRDLEELKSLALPDPTREFTLMGIQGFEFHDVLENKTYEIGVDDLKIPVTTKEVLDFYPAEHRLKETDIEQYAAAYTARIKAYREYTRQLDATLVRRLLDKERLMKVGESDGFRLKLHFDWFVILKRENERMYAPFKYAVNAYCLDNIQTFDRRYVTLEDALLHCLNGFNENANIPNRYKSIGHYLSGKS
;
A
#
# COMPACT_ATOMS: atom_id res chain seq x y z
N MET A 1 -7.92 10.86 39.61
CA MET A 1 -9.09 10.01 39.33
C MET A 1 -10.36 10.82 39.26
N SER A 2 -10.75 11.15 38.04
CA SER A 2 -12.08 11.68 37.74
C SER A 2 -12.54 11.04 36.43
N ILE A 3 -13.64 10.31 36.48
CA ILE A 3 -14.35 9.87 35.27
C ILE A 3 -14.85 11.13 34.55
N VAL A 4 -14.59 11.22 33.25
CA VAL A 4 -14.92 12.38 32.43
C VAL A 4 -15.66 11.99 31.16
N CYS A 5 -16.34 12.95 30.55
CA CYS A 5 -16.89 12.82 29.21
C CYS A 5 -15.76 12.60 28.19
N SER A 6 -15.82 11.55 27.38
CA SER A 6 -14.81 11.27 26.34
C SER A 6 -14.73 12.32 25.22
N ILE A 7 -15.74 13.19 25.09
CA ILE A 7 -15.76 14.26 24.10
C ILE A 7 -15.25 15.57 24.73
N CYS A 8 -15.99 16.14 25.67
CA CYS A 8 -15.67 17.48 26.20
C CYS A 8 -14.73 17.50 27.41
N GLY A 9 -14.38 16.35 28.00
CA GLY A 9 -13.57 16.28 29.22
C GLY A 9 -14.28 16.76 30.50
N GLY A 10 -15.55 17.15 30.41
CA GLY A 10 -16.33 17.61 31.56
C GLY A 10 -16.61 16.49 32.56
N THR A 11 -16.57 16.82 33.85
CA THR A 11 -16.89 15.93 34.99
C THR A 11 -18.37 15.88 35.34
N GLY A 12 -19.20 16.70 34.69
CA GLY A 12 -20.66 16.73 34.84
C GLY A 12 -21.34 15.51 34.20
N VAL A 13 -20.96 14.31 34.63
CA VAL A 13 -21.34 13.03 34.01
C VAL A 13 -22.17 12.18 34.95
N LYS A 14 -22.96 11.27 34.36
CA LYS A 14 -23.82 10.31 35.06
C LYS A 14 -23.67 8.95 34.40
N CYS A 15 -23.75 7.88 35.19
CA CYS A 15 -23.69 6.50 34.72
C CYS A 15 -24.58 5.60 35.57
N THR A 16 -24.75 4.36 35.14
CA THR A 16 -25.48 3.33 35.88
C THR A 16 -24.58 2.65 36.91
N ALA A 17 -24.97 2.67 38.18
CA ALA A 17 -24.23 2.06 39.28
C ALA A 17 -25.12 1.10 40.09
N VAL A 18 -24.48 0.15 40.76
CA VAL A 18 -25.13 -0.74 41.73
C VAL A 18 -25.07 -0.08 43.11
N ILE A 19 -26.24 0.16 43.69
CA ILE A 19 -26.42 0.77 45.01
C ILE A 19 -27.11 -0.25 45.92
N ASP A 20 -26.62 -0.40 47.16
CA ASP A 20 -27.38 -1.11 48.19
C ASP A 20 -28.62 -0.27 48.56
N PRO A 21 -29.85 -0.77 48.29
CA PRO A 21 -31.06 0.02 48.49
C PRO A 21 -31.35 0.31 49.97
N ASN A 22 -30.84 -0.49 50.90
CA ASN A 22 -31.11 -0.34 52.33
C ASN A 22 -30.15 0.64 53.00
N THR A 23 -28.87 0.58 52.64
CA THR A 23 -27.83 1.47 53.21
C THR A 23 -27.59 2.72 52.36
N ARG A 24 -28.10 2.74 51.13
CA ARG A 24 -27.83 3.76 50.09
C ARG A 24 -26.33 3.88 49.76
N GLN A 25 -25.55 2.86 50.07
CA GLN A 25 -24.12 2.85 49.77
C GLN A 25 -23.87 2.40 48.33
N PHE A 26 -22.93 3.08 47.68
CA PHE A 26 -22.40 2.65 46.39
C PHE A 26 -21.58 1.37 46.56
N LEU A 27 -21.83 0.39 45.69
CA LEU A 27 -21.08 -0.86 45.67
C LEU A 27 -20.08 -0.86 44.50
N GLU A 28 -20.58 -0.79 43.27
CA GLU A 28 -19.75 -0.85 42.07
C GLU A 28 -20.43 -0.20 40.86
N PHE A 29 -19.62 0.08 39.84
CA PHE A 29 -20.13 0.38 38.50
C PHE A 29 -20.47 -0.91 37.76
N THR A 30 -21.55 -0.90 37.00
CA THR A 30 -21.88 -2.03 36.11
C THR A 30 -20.88 -2.14 34.96
N ARG A 31 -20.75 -3.31 34.32
CA ARG A 31 -19.75 -3.55 33.26
C ARG A 31 -19.79 -2.53 32.12
N ASN A 32 -20.97 -2.03 31.77
CA ASN A 32 -21.17 -1.05 30.69
C ASN A 32 -21.46 0.36 31.21
N ALA A 33 -21.29 0.60 32.52
CA ALA A 33 -21.64 1.87 33.14
C ALA A 33 -21.01 3.07 32.44
N LEU A 34 -19.76 2.94 32.02
CA LEU A 34 -19.02 3.99 31.33
C LEU A 34 -19.41 4.08 29.86
N SER A 35 -19.70 2.96 29.19
CA SER A 35 -20.14 2.94 27.79
C SER A 35 -21.51 3.61 27.59
N ASP A 36 -22.43 3.42 28.54
CA ASP A 36 -23.80 3.97 28.52
C ASP A 36 -23.94 5.26 29.34
N GLY A 37 -22.85 6.01 29.47
CA GLY A 37 -22.82 7.22 30.27
C GLY A 37 -23.57 8.40 29.65
N ARG A 38 -23.74 9.45 30.45
CA ARG A 38 -24.37 10.70 30.03
C ARG A 38 -23.60 11.90 30.54
N CYS A 39 -23.19 12.77 29.64
CA CYS A 39 -22.63 14.09 29.92
C CYS A 39 -23.73 15.15 29.93
N SER A 40 -23.63 16.14 30.82
CA SER A 40 -24.54 17.29 30.86
C SER A 40 -24.52 18.14 29.59
N GLN A 41 -23.38 18.18 28.87
CA GLN A 41 -23.20 18.96 27.65
C GLN A 41 -23.39 18.12 26.39
N CYS A 42 -22.78 16.93 26.34
CA CYS A 42 -22.75 16.08 25.13
C CYS A 42 -23.92 15.09 25.04
N GLY A 43 -24.75 14.95 26.08
CA GLY A 43 -25.82 13.95 26.09
C GLY A 43 -25.29 12.55 26.35
N ASN A 44 -25.84 11.54 25.66
CA ASN A 44 -25.41 10.15 25.83
C ASN A 44 -24.06 9.94 25.17
N VAL A 45 -23.06 9.51 25.94
CA VAL A 45 -21.67 9.45 25.49
C VAL A 45 -20.89 8.47 26.37
N ALA A 46 -19.96 7.75 25.76
CA ALA A 46 -19.00 6.95 26.51
C ALA A 46 -18.19 7.85 27.47
N LEU A 47 -18.00 7.40 28.69
CA LEU A 47 -17.16 8.03 29.69
C LEU A 47 -15.81 7.34 29.73
N THR A 48 -14.78 8.08 30.11
CA THR A 48 -13.43 7.54 30.26
C THR A 48 -12.91 7.82 31.67
N ASP A 49 -12.17 6.86 32.22
CA ASP A 49 -11.23 7.12 33.31
C ASP A 49 -9.82 7.20 32.68
N PRO A 50 -9.29 8.43 32.46
CA PRO A 50 -7.99 8.59 31.82
C PRO A 50 -6.85 7.94 32.61
N ASP A 51 -6.97 7.84 33.93
CA ASP A 51 -5.93 7.23 34.77
C ASP A 51 -5.92 5.70 34.58
N GLU A 52 -7.10 5.08 34.46
CA GLU A 52 -7.24 3.64 34.16
C GLU A 52 -6.68 3.30 32.77
N VAL A 53 -7.00 4.10 31.75
CA VAL A 53 -6.47 3.91 30.38
C VAL A 53 -4.94 4.01 30.38
N LYS A 54 -4.38 5.01 31.07
CA LYS A 54 -2.91 5.18 31.19
C LYS A 54 -2.25 4.01 31.90
N ALA A 55 -2.84 3.51 32.99
CA ALA A 55 -2.34 2.33 33.69
C ALA A 55 -2.40 1.07 32.81
N GLY A 56 -3.45 0.92 32.00
CA GLY A 56 -3.56 -0.16 31.01
C GLY A 56 -2.46 -0.09 29.94
N LEU A 57 -2.17 1.10 29.42
CA LEU A 57 -1.05 1.34 28.50
C LEU A 57 0.29 0.95 29.11
N ASP A 58 0.57 1.38 30.35
CA ASP A 58 1.82 1.04 31.06
C ASP A 58 2.00 -0.46 31.25
N LYS A 59 0.93 -1.14 31.65
CA LYS A 59 0.92 -2.58 31.86
C LYS A 59 1.25 -3.31 30.55
N LEU A 60 0.50 -3.04 29.49
CA LEU A 60 0.71 -3.71 28.20
C LEU A 60 2.06 -3.37 27.57
N TRP A 61 2.55 -2.14 27.75
CA TRP A 61 3.86 -1.73 27.25
C TRP A 61 4.97 -2.52 27.93
N THR A 62 4.87 -2.64 29.26
CA THR A 62 5.81 -3.43 30.08
C THR A 62 5.79 -4.90 29.67
N GLU A 63 4.61 -5.49 29.54
CA GLU A 63 4.43 -6.88 29.11
C GLU A 63 5.00 -7.13 27.70
N TYR A 64 4.71 -6.23 26.76
CA TYR A 64 5.23 -6.30 25.39
C TYR A 64 6.76 -6.23 25.37
N THR A 65 7.33 -5.21 26.02
CA THR A 65 8.79 -4.98 26.02
C THR A 65 9.53 -6.14 26.69
N ALA A 66 8.98 -6.69 27.78
CA ALA A 66 9.56 -7.86 28.44
C ALA A 66 9.54 -9.10 27.54
N ARG A 67 8.44 -9.30 26.79
CA ARG A 67 8.26 -10.46 25.89
C ARG A 67 9.13 -10.37 24.63
N HIS A 68 9.20 -9.19 24.01
CA HIS A 68 9.79 -9.00 22.69
C HIS A 68 11.20 -8.40 22.72
N ARG A 69 11.66 -7.89 23.87
CA ARG A 69 12.95 -7.21 24.04
C ARG A 69 13.16 -6.03 23.08
N ALA A 70 12.07 -5.42 22.64
CA ALA A 70 12.03 -4.28 21.74
C ALA A 70 10.80 -3.43 22.06
N ALA A 71 10.88 -2.13 21.79
CA ALA A 71 9.72 -1.25 21.90
C ALA A 71 8.75 -1.51 20.73
N PRO A 72 7.43 -1.47 20.96
CA PRO A 72 6.46 -1.49 19.87
C PRO A 72 6.47 -0.16 19.11
N ASN A 73 6.01 -0.17 17.86
CA ASN A 73 5.83 1.05 17.07
C ASN A 73 4.40 1.27 16.59
N TYR A 74 3.47 0.37 16.90
CA TYR A 74 2.04 0.58 16.73
C TYR A 74 1.28 0.16 17.97
N THR A 75 0.14 0.79 18.17
CA THR A 75 -0.89 0.31 19.08
C THR A 75 -2.22 0.23 18.37
N CYS A 76 -2.95 -0.83 18.70
CA CYS A 76 -4.32 -1.03 18.34
C CYS A 76 -5.18 -0.60 19.53
N CYS A 77 -6.06 0.37 19.32
CA CYS A 77 -6.77 1.07 20.38
C CYS A 77 -8.27 1.19 20.10
N ASP A 78 -9.01 1.48 21.16
CA ASP A 78 -10.38 1.96 21.07
C ASP A 78 -10.38 3.49 21.25
N ILE A 79 -11.05 4.21 20.35
CA ILE A 79 -11.17 5.67 20.40
C ILE A 79 -12.64 6.10 20.31
N VAL A 80 -12.93 7.30 20.80
CA VAL A 80 -14.18 8.01 20.53
C VAL A 80 -13.89 9.24 19.67
N ARG A 81 -14.60 9.38 18.55
CA ARG A 81 -14.58 10.59 17.70
C ARG A 81 -15.45 11.68 18.31
N HIS A 82 -14.99 12.93 18.25
CA HIS A 82 -15.69 14.08 18.82
C HIS A 82 -16.78 14.66 17.90
N GLY A 83 -16.70 14.37 16.59
CA GLY A 83 -17.66 14.81 15.58
C GLY A 83 -18.92 13.94 15.53
N ASP A 84 -19.06 13.13 14.48
CA ASP A 84 -20.16 12.17 14.31
C ASP A 84 -20.03 11.01 15.31
N TYR A 85 -20.43 11.26 16.56
CA TYR A 85 -20.34 10.28 17.63
C TYR A 85 -21.20 9.04 17.32
N ASP A 86 -20.54 7.90 17.12
CA ASP A 86 -21.14 6.57 16.94
C ASP A 86 -20.58 5.55 17.97
N GLY A 87 -20.16 6.05 19.12
CA GLY A 87 -19.54 5.23 20.17
C GLY A 87 -18.04 5.04 19.99
N CYS A 88 -17.53 3.91 20.48
CA CYS A 88 -16.11 3.56 20.42
C CYS A 88 -15.80 2.81 19.12
N GLU A 89 -14.74 3.21 18.42
CA GLU A 89 -14.22 2.53 17.23
C GLU A 89 -12.78 2.06 17.42
N LYS A 90 -12.41 1.03 16.65
CA LYS A 90 -11.04 0.53 16.61
C LYS A 90 -10.17 1.43 15.72
N ALA A 91 -9.01 1.83 16.22
CA ALA A 91 -8.05 2.65 15.48
C ALA A 91 -6.60 2.21 15.72
N TYR A 92 -5.71 2.63 14.82
CA TYR A 92 -4.28 2.43 14.94
C TYR A 92 -3.57 3.76 15.18
N ILE A 93 -2.62 3.76 16.12
CA ILE A 93 -1.76 4.90 16.42
C ILE A 93 -0.32 4.43 16.32
N ARG A 94 0.51 5.18 15.59
CA ARG A 94 1.95 4.91 15.48
C ARG A 94 2.69 5.55 16.65
N ILE A 95 3.75 4.89 17.12
CA ILE A 95 4.56 5.32 18.27
C ILE A 95 6.02 5.37 17.84
N GLY A 96 6.63 6.55 17.92
CA GLY A 96 7.99 6.83 17.52
C GLY A 96 8.24 6.69 16.02
N GLY A 97 9.52 6.69 15.64
CA GLY A 97 9.97 6.58 14.25
C GLY A 97 9.87 7.89 13.46
N PRO A 98 10.30 7.87 12.18
CA PRO A 98 10.26 9.04 11.29
C PRO A 98 8.84 9.57 11.06
N SER A 99 8.69 10.85 10.72
CA SER A 99 7.36 11.42 10.46
C SER A 99 6.76 10.95 9.13
N ASP A 100 7.58 10.74 8.12
CA ASP A 100 7.16 10.36 6.76
C ASP A 100 7.56 8.90 6.47
N VAL A 101 6.63 7.99 6.77
CA VAL A 101 6.81 6.55 6.57
C VAL A 101 5.64 5.99 5.77
N VAL A 102 5.87 4.85 5.11
CA VAL A 102 4.78 4.10 4.49
C VAL A 102 4.09 3.27 5.55
N GLU A 103 2.92 3.73 5.99
CA GLU A 103 2.16 3.15 7.09
C GLU A 103 1.58 1.77 6.72
N LYS A 104 1.64 0.82 7.65
CA LYS A 104 0.99 -0.50 7.49
C LYS A 104 -0.52 -0.42 7.61
N TYR A 105 -1.00 0.41 8.54
CA TYR A 105 -2.42 0.62 8.80
C TYR A 105 -2.74 2.10 8.62
N PRO A 106 -3.98 2.46 8.26
CA PRO A 106 -4.44 3.84 8.39
C PRO A 106 -4.33 4.27 9.86
N VAL A 107 -3.41 5.21 10.14
CA VAL A 107 -3.19 5.73 11.49
C VAL A 107 -3.99 7.00 11.73
N VAL A 108 -4.55 7.13 12.93
CA VAL A 108 -5.31 8.33 13.34
C VAL A 108 -4.43 9.38 14.01
N ALA A 109 -3.26 8.96 14.52
CA ALA A 109 -2.26 9.83 15.12
C ALA A 109 -0.88 9.17 15.10
N VAL A 110 0.14 10.02 15.27
CA VAL A 110 1.53 9.61 15.49
C VAL A 110 1.99 10.24 16.80
N CYS A 111 2.36 9.40 17.77
CA CYS A 111 2.93 9.80 19.04
C CYS A 111 4.44 9.61 18.99
N ARG A 112 5.22 10.50 19.59
CA ARG A 112 6.68 10.36 19.69
C ARG A 112 7.08 9.21 20.61
N ASP A 113 6.33 9.03 21.70
CA ASP A 113 6.64 8.11 22.78
C ASP A 113 5.36 7.69 23.54
N LEU A 114 5.53 6.81 24.53
CA LEU A 114 4.43 6.32 25.36
C LEU A 114 3.73 7.44 26.16
N GLU A 115 4.46 8.48 26.58
CA GLU A 115 3.86 9.58 27.36
C GLU A 115 2.93 10.44 26.49
N GLU A 116 3.34 10.69 25.24
CA GLU A 116 2.46 11.33 24.27
C GLU A 116 1.23 10.47 23.95
N LEU A 117 1.39 9.14 23.82
CA LEU A 117 0.25 8.23 23.66
C LEU A 117 -0.71 8.29 24.86
N LYS A 118 -0.17 8.27 26.09
CA LYS A 118 -0.96 8.43 27.33
C LYS A 118 -1.72 9.74 27.40
N SER A 119 -1.17 10.81 26.83
CA SER A 119 -1.85 12.11 26.78
C SER A 119 -3.15 12.06 25.96
N LEU A 120 -3.27 11.12 25.02
CA LEU A 120 -4.47 10.95 24.20
C LEU A 120 -5.67 10.42 25.00
N ALA A 121 -5.45 9.85 26.19
CA ALA A 121 -6.52 9.40 27.09
C ALA A 121 -7.28 10.57 27.75
N LEU A 122 -6.67 11.76 27.78
CA LEU A 122 -7.33 12.97 28.25
C LEU A 122 -8.11 13.61 27.09
N PRO A 123 -9.43 13.82 27.22
CA PRO A 123 -10.20 14.54 26.21
C PRO A 123 -9.67 15.95 26.01
N ASP A 124 -9.45 16.33 24.75
CA ASP A 124 -8.98 17.64 24.35
C ASP A 124 -9.92 18.18 23.26
N PRO A 125 -10.61 19.32 23.48
CA PRO A 125 -11.57 19.87 22.52
C PRO A 125 -10.93 20.33 21.19
N THR A 126 -9.61 20.41 21.11
CA THR A 126 -8.89 20.74 19.87
C THR A 126 -8.51 19.52 19.04
N ARG A 127 -8.61 18.31 19.62
CA ARG A 127 -8.36 17.04 18.93
C ARG A 127 -9.68 16.44 18.48
N GLU A 128 -9.66 15.64 17.42
CA GLU A 128 -10.88 15.03 16.87
C GLU A 128 -11.30 13.72 17.56
N PHE A 129 -10.51 13.23 18.52
CA PHE A 129 -10.76 11.96 19.18
C PHE A 129 -10.19 11.89 20.60
N THR A 130 -10.62 10.90 21.36
CA THR A 130 -10.05 10.52 22.66
C THR A 130 -9.77 9.03 22.71
N LEU A 131 -8.61 8.67 23.27
CA LEU A 131 -8.22 7.29 23.51
C LEU A 131 -9.01 6.72 24.70
N MET A 132 -9.77 5.66 24.45
CA MET A 132 -10.65 5.01 25.43
C MET A 132 -10.06 3.72 25.98
N GLY A 133 -9.16 3.08 25.25
CA GLY A 133 -8.59 1.81 25.65
C GLY A 133 -7.54 1.30 24.67
N ILE A 134 -6.83 0.26 25.08
CA ILE A 134 -5.81 -0.40 24.29
C ILE A 134 -6.16 -1.89 24.15
N GLN A 135 -6.13 -2.38 22.92
CA GLN A 135 -6.29 -3.81 22.60
C GLN A 135 -4.93 -4.51 22.58
N GLY A 136 -3.88 -3.83 22.13
CA GLY A 136 -2.54 -4.39 22.12
C GLY A 136 -1.48 -3.49 21.47
N PHE A 137 -0.23 -3.92 21.62
CA PHE A 137 0.93 -3.34 20.95
C PHE A 137 1.45 -4.28 19.86
N GLU A 138 1.97 -3.70 18.79
CA GLU A 138 2.55 -4.42 17.67
C GLU A 138 3.86 -3.75 17.22
N PHE A 139 4.73 -4.52 16.57
CA PHE A 139 5.88 -4.01 15.85
C PHE A 139 5.79 -4.39 14.38
N HIS A 140 5.98 -3.40 13.50
CA HIS A 140 6.06 -3.59 12.05
C HIS A 140 7.27 -2.85 11.50
N ASP A 141 8.00 -3.48 10.58
CA ASP A 141 9.01 -2.76 9.81
C ASP A 141 8.31 -1.69 8.96
N VAL A 142 8.63 -0.43 9.21
CA VAL A 142 8.14 0.72 8.45
C VAL A 142 9.29 1.35 7.70
N LEU A 143 9.09 1.63 6.41
CA LEU A 143 10.10 2.26 5.57
C LEU A 143 9.81 3.76 5.47
N GLU A 144 10.86 4.57 5.55
CA GLU A 144 10.77 6.00 5.23
C GLU A 144 10.27 6.17 3.80
N ASN A 145 9.40 7.15 3.59
CA ASN A 145 8.84 7.44 2.28
C ASN A 145 9.79 8.32 1.45
N LYS A 146 10.98 7.79 1.16
CA LYS A 146 12.01 8.46 0.36
C LYS A 146 11.56 8.62 -1.08
N THR A 147 12.06 9.68 -1.72
CA THR A 147 11.92 9.89 -3.17
C THR A 147 13.24 9.55 -3.85
N TYR A 148 13.17 8.68 -4.86
CA TYR A 148 14.29 8.23 -5.68
C TYR A 148 14.17 8.85 -7.08
N GLU A 149 15.22 9.55 -7.51
CA GLU A 149 15.31 10.15 -8.84
C GLU A 149 16.03 9.18 -9.78
N ILE A 150 15.26 8.48 -10.62
CA ILE A 150 15.81 7.43 -11.50
C ILE A 150 15.87 7.94 -12.94
N GLY A 151 17.02 7.76 -13.59
CA GLY A 151 17.15 7.94 -15.04
C GLY A 151 16.50 6.80 -15.82
N VAL A 152 15.51 7.11 -16.66
CA VAL A 152 14.90 6.18 -17.61
C VAL A 152 14.92 6.84 -18.98
N ASP A 153 15.65 6.24 -19.92
CA ASP A 153 15.99 6.85 -21.20
C ASP A 153 16.64 8.25 -20.96
N ASP A 154 16.13 9.30 -21.60
CA ASP A 154 16.59 10.69 -21.42
C ASP A 154 15.84 11.46 -20.31
N LEU A 155 14.98 10.78 -19.55
CA LEU A 155 14.11 11.39 -18.54
C LEU A 155 14.57 11.03 -17.12
N LYS A 156 14.33 11.96 -16.18
CA LYS A 156 14.41 11.70 -14.74
C LYS A 156 13.00 11.47 -14.21
N ILE A 157 12.77 10.30 -13.63
CA ILE A 157 11.48 9.87 -13.14
C ILE A 157 11.56 9.76 -11.62
N PRO A 158 10.84 10.62 -10.87
CA PRO A 158 10.74 10.50 -9.43
C PRO A 158 9.82 9.33 -9.06
N VAL A 159 10.27 8.49 -8.15
CA VAL A 159 9.46 7.42 -7.53
C VAL A 159 9.61 7.43 -6.03
N THR A 160 8.51 7.29 -5.29
CA THR A 160 8.54 7.21 -3.83
C THR A 160 8.59 5.76 -3.33
N THR A 161 9.08 5.53 -2.11
CA THR A 161 8.97 4.23 -1.44
C THR A 161 7.53 3.71 -1.47
N LYS A 162 6.55 4.59 -1.24
CA LYS A 162 5.13 4.23 -1.31
C LYS A 162 4.73 3.72 -2.70
N GLU A 163 5.11 4.43 -3.76
CA GLU A 163 4.80 3.99 -5.13
C GLU A 163 5.43 2.63 -5.46
N VAL A 164 6.62 2.35 -4.95
CA VAL A 164 7.28 1.04 -5.10
C VAL A 164 6.50 -0.04 -4.35
N LEU A 165 6.16 0.18 -3.08
CA LEU A 165 5.43 -0.81 -2.27
C LEU A 165 4.00 -1.03 -2.74
N ASP A 166 3.33 -0.02 -3.30
CA ASP A 166 1.99 -0.16 -3.87
C ASP A 166 2.01 -0.98 -5.18
N PHE A 167 3.15 -1.00 -5.89
CA PHE A 167 3.31 -1.72 -7.16
C PHE A 167 3.79 -3.18 -6.97
N TYR A 168 4.61 -3.43 -5.96
CA TYR A 168 5.10 -4.77 -5.64
C TYR A 168 4.14 -5.49 -4.68
N PRO A 169 3.80 -6.77 -4.94
CA PRO A 169 2.98 -7.54 -4.00
C PRO A 169 3.66 -7.64 -2.62
N ALA A 170 2.87 -7.59 -1.54
CA ALA A 170 3.38 -7.57 -0.16
C ALA A 170 4.21 -8.82 0.19
N GLU A 171 3.99 -9.94 -0.51
CA GLU A 171 4.73 -11.19 -0.39
C GLU A 171 6.22 -11.03 -0.71
N HIS A 172 6.61 -10.01 -1.50
CA HIS A 172 8.01 -9.71 -1.80
C HIS A 172 8.79 -9.19 -0.60
N ARG A 173 8.11 -8.63 0.42
CA ARG A 173 8.71 -8.12 1.66
C ARG A 173 9.95 -7.26 1.39
N LEU A 174 9.82 -6.32 0.47
CA LEU A 174 10.92 -5.46 0.04
C LEU A 174 11.50 -4.72 1.24
N LYS A 175 12.83 -4.76 1.35
CA LYS A 175 13.61 -3.93 2.27
C LYS A 175 14.11 -2.70 1.54
N GLU A 176 14.56 -1.71 2.32
CA GLU A 176 15.18 -0.50 1.78
C GLU A 176 16.30 -0.81 0.75
N THR A 177 17.15 -1.79 1.05
CA THR A 177 18.22 -2.22 0.13
C THR A 177 17.70 -2.76 -1.19
N ASP A 178 16.56 -3.47 -1.19
CA ASP A 178 15.94 -3.99 -2.42
C ASP A 178 15.36 -2.85 -3.27
N ILE A 179 14.78 -1.85 -2.60
CA ILE A 179 14.23 -0.65 -3.24
C ILE A 179 15.36 0.13 -3.92
N GLU A 180 16.44 0.39 -3.20
CA GLU A 180 17.62 1.09 -3.71
C GLU A 180 18.31 0.32 -4.84
N GLN A 181 18.41 -1.00 -4.71
CA GLN A 181 19.16 -1.83 -5.67
C GLN A 181 18.41 -2.03 -6.99
N TYR A 182 17.08 -2.25 -6.96
CA TYR A 182 16.35 -2.57 -8.18
C TYR A 182 14.90 -2.07 -8.23
N ALA A 183 14.15 -2.07 -7.12
CA ALA A 183 12.70 -1.92 -7.21
C ALA A 183 12.28 -0.50 -7.57
N ALA A 184 12.99 0.53 -7.08
CA ALA A 184 12.79 1.91 -7.51
C ALA A 184 13.05 2.07 -9.01
N ALA A 185 14.15 1.50 -9.52
CA ALA A 185 14.50 1.59 -10.93
C ALA A 185 13.46 0.91 -11.84
N TYR A 186 12.95 -0.25 -11.43
CA TYR A 186 11.89 -0.93 -12.16
C TYR A 186 10.58 -0.13 -12.14
N THR A 187 10.15 0.35 -10.97
CA THR A 187 8.93 1.15 -10.81
C THR A 187 8.98 2.44 -11.65
N ALA A 188 10.14 3.11 -11.67
CA ALA A 188 10.36 4.29 -12.49
C ALA A 188 10.22 3.98 -13.99
N ARG A 189 10.76 2.83 -14.42
CA ARG A 189 10.61 2.36 -15.81
C ARG A 189 9.15 2.10 -16.16
N ILE A 190 8.40 1.44 -15.30
CA ILE A 190 6.95 1.22 -15.50
C ILE A 190 6.19 2.54 -15.56
N LYS A 191 6.49 3.48 -14.67
CA LYS A 191 5.92 4.83 -14.67
C LYS A 191 6.18 5.56 -15.99
N ALA A 192 7.40 5.52 -16.51
CA ALA A 192 7.72 6.09 -17.82
C ALA A 192 6.98 5.38 -18.97
N TYR A 193 6.88 4.05 -18.95
CA TYR A 193 6.23 3.27 -20.00
C TYR A 193 4.71 3.45 -20.04
N ARG A 194 4.07 3.81 -18.93
CA ARG A 194 2.64 4.17 -18.90
C ARG A 194 2.33 5.41 -19.73
N GLU A 195 3.27 6.35 -19.86
CA GLU A 195 3.12 7.57 -20.67
C GLU A 195 3.20 7.31 -22.18
N TYR A 196 3.70 6.14 -22.61
CA TYR A 196 3.69 5.80 -24.02
C TYR A 196 2.25 5.55 -24.49
N THR A 197 1.90 6.12 -25.64
CA THR A 197 0.53 6.05 -26.19
C THR A 197 0.40 5.13 -27.40
N ARG A 198 1.51 4.85 -28.09
CA ARG A 198 1.51 4.05 -29.33
C ARG A 198 1.17 2.59 -29.04
N GLN A 199 0.04 2.12 -29.58
CA GLN A 199 -0.44 0.74 -29.47
C GLN A 199 0.09 -0.15 -30.60
N LEU A 200 0.17 -1.46 -30.36
CA LEU A 200 0.38 -2.46 -31.39
C LEU A 200 -0.90 -2.69 -32.20
N ASP A 201 -1.08 -1.90 -33.25
CA ASP A 201 -2.19 -2.04 -34.20
C ASP A 201 -1.72 -2.55 -35.57
N ALA A 202 -2.67 -2.78 -36.48
CA ALA A 202 -2.38 -3.26 -37.83
C ALA A 202 -1.49 -2.29 -38.63
N THR A 203 -1.58 -0.99 -38.36
CA THR A 203 -0.76 0.04 -39.03
C THR A 203 0.69 -0.05 -38.57
N LEU A 204 0.92 -0.19 -37.27
CA LEU A 204 2.25 -0.36 -36.68
C LEU A 204 2.89 -1.67 -37.15
N VAL A 205 2.16 -2.78 -37.16
CA VAL A 205 2.67 -4.07 -37.61
C VAL A 205 3.14 -4.00 -39.07
N ARG A 206 2.34 -3.43 -39.98
CA ARG A 206 2.74 -3.23 -41.39
C ARG A 206 4.00 -2.36 -41.48
N ARG A 207 4.02 -1.24 -40.76
CA ARG A 207 5.18 -0.32 -40.74
C ARG A 207 6.46 -1.02 -40.30
N LEU A 208 6.40 -1.83 -39.24
CA LEU A 208 7.55 -2.54 -38.70
C LEU A 208 8.10 -3.56 -39.71
N LEU A 209 7.23 -4.31 -40.38
CA LEU A 209 7.62 -5.28 -41.39
C LEU A 209 8.18 -4.61 -42.65
N ASP A 210 7.51 -3.57 -43.17
CA ASP A 210 7.97 -2.84 -44.36
C ASP A 210 9.35 -2.18 -44.17
N LYS A 211 9.65 -1.78 -42.93
CA LYS A 211 10.89 -1.11 -42.54
C LYS A 211 11.90 -2.04 -41.86
N GLU A 212 11.66 -3.36 -41.83
CA GLU A 212 12.54 -4.33 -41.15
C GLU A 212 14.00 -4.17 -41.57
N ARG A 213 14.25 -4.06 -42.88
CA ARG A 213 15.58 -3.88 -43.48
C ARG A 213 16.30 -2.59 -43.07
N LEU A 214 15.58 -1.61 -42.54
CA LEU A 214 16.13 -0.32 -42.11
C LEU A 214 16.55 -0.34 -40.65
N MET A 215 16.07 -1.31 -39.85
CA MET A 215 16.35 -1.41 -38.43
C MET A 215 17.79 -1.87 -38.21
N LYS A 216 18.60 -1.00 -37.60
CA LYS A 216 20.03 -1.25 -37.36
C LYS A 216 20.23 -2.14 -36.14
N VAL A 217 21.34 -2.86 -36.10
CA VAL A 217 21.75 -3.64 -34.91
C VAL A 217 21.80 -2.73 -33.69
N GLY A 218 21.11 -3.12 -32.62
CA GLY A 218 21.00 -2.35 -31.37
C GLY A 218 19.82 -1.38 -31.32
N GLU A 219 19.22 -1.04 -32.46
CA GLU A 219 18.01 -0.22 -32.52
C GLU A 219 16.82 -0.96 -31.91
N SER A 220 15.86 -0.21 -31.37
CA SER A 220 14.67 -0.76 -30.74
C SER A 220 13.44 0.11 -31.00
N ASP A 221 12.27 -0.52 -31.03
CA ASP A 221 10.98 0.16 -31.15
C ASP A 221 10.07 -0.28 -29.98
N GLY A 222 9.42 0.68 -29.32
CA GLY A 222 8.58 0.44 -28.14
C GLY A 222 7.08 0.64 -28.40
N PHE A 223 6.21 -0.23 -27.92
CA PHE A 223 4.76 -0.08 -28.09
C PHE A 223 3.98 -0.70 -26.94
N ARG A 224 2.75 -0.22 -26.75
CA ARG A 224 1.80 -0.79 -25.81
C ARG A 224 0.99 -1.90 -26.44
N LEU A 225 0.63 -2.87 -25.60
CA LEU A 225 -0.16 -4.02 -25.97
C LEU A 225 -1.19 -4.27 -24.86
N LYS A 226 -2.48 -4.14 -25.20
CA LYS A 226 -3.57 -4.48 -24.29
C LYS A 226 -3.89 -5.97 -24.38
N LEU A 227 -3.61 -6.71 -23.31
CA LEU A 227 -4.05 -8.08 -23.11
C LEU A 227 -5.05 -8.11 -21.95
N HIS A 228 -5.01 -9.14 -21.10
CA HIS A 228 -5.67 -9.08 -19.80
C HIS A 228 -5.13 -7.92 -18.95
N PHE A 229 -3.81 -7.79 -18.91
CA PHE A 229 -3.09 -6.63 -18.36
C PHE A 229 -2.59 -5.70 -19.47
N ASP A 230 -2.21 -4.49 -19.09
CA ASP A 230 -1.47 -3.58 -19.95
C ASP A 230 0.01 -3.96 -20.00
N TRP A 231 0.57 -4.03 -21.21
CA TRP A 231 1.99 -4.31 -21.41
C TRP A 231 2.66 -3.21 -22.20
N PHE A 232 3.92 -2.93 -21.87
CA PHE A 232 4.84 -2.21 -22.75
C PHE A 232 5.89 -3.17 -23.29
N VAL A 233 6.07 -3.17 -24.60
CA VAL A 233 6.94 -4.10 -25.31
C VAL A 233 8.03 -3.33 -26.02
N ILE A 234 9.27 -3.74 -25.80
CA ILE A 234 10.46 -3.29 -26.52
C ILE A 234 10.86 -4.39 -27.48
N LEU A 235 10.82 -4.07 -28.76
CA LEU A 235 11.35 -4.91 -29.83
C LEU A 235 12.72 -4.39 -30.22
N LYS A 236 13.77 -5.19 -30.07
CA LYS A 236 15.15 -4.81 -30.36
C LYS A 236 15.77 -5.67 -31.45
N ARG A 237 16.55 -5.07 -32.34
CA ARG A 237 17.38 -5.78 -33.33
C ARG A 237 18.68 -6.24 -32.67
N GLU A 238 18.87 -7.56 -32.62
CA GLU A 238 20.01 -8.18 -31.95
C GLU A 238 21.28 -8.21 -32.82
N ASN A 239 22.43 -8.32 -32.16
CA ASN A 239 23.70 -8.54 -32.84
C ASN A 239 23.85 -10.04 -33.15
N GLU A 240 23.66 -10.39 -34.42
CA GLU A 240 23.74 -11.77 -34.92
C GLU A 240 25.11 -12.42 -34.66
N ARG A 241 26.20 -11.65 -34.52
CA ARG A 241 27.52 -12.21 -34.16
C ARG A 241 27.55 -12.80 -32.75
N MET A 242 26.72 -12.28 -31.83
CA MET A 242 26.65 -12.72 -30.43
C MET A 242 25.48 -13.68 -30.18
N TYR A 243 24.38 -13.51 -30.92
CA TYR A 243 23.11 -14.17 -30.60
C TYR A 243 22.53 -15.01 -31.73
N ALA A 244 23.31 -15.37 -32.76
CA ALA A 244 22.84 -16.27 -33.82
C ALA A 244 22.21 -17.57 -33.23
N PRO A 245 21.09 -18.06 -33.78
CA PRO A 245 20.41 -17.58 -35.00
C PRO A 245 19.42 -16.43 -34.77
N PHE A 246 19.33 -15.90 -33.55
CA PHE A 246 18.35 -14.88 -33.19
C PHE A 246 18.72 -13.51 -33.72
N LYS A 247 17.74 -12.84 -34.32
CA LYS A 247 17.86 -11.50 -34.91
C LYS A 247 17.09 -10.44 -34.14
N TYR A 248 16.10 -10.85 -33.33
CA TYR A 248 15.24 -9.95 -32.58
C TYR A 248 15.12 -10.41 -31.13
N ALA A 249 15.04 -9.44 -30.22
CA ALA A 249 14.64 -9.65 -28.84
C ALA A 249 13.35 -8.88 -28.56
N VAL A 250 12.45 -9.51 -27.82
CA VAL A 250 11.27 -8.89 -27.25
C VAL A 250 11.47 -8.85 -25.75
N ASN A 251 11.37 -7.67 -25.16
CA ASN A 251 11.31 -7.45 -23.72
C ASN A 251 9.99 -6.76 -23.41
N ALA A 252 9.09 -7.46 -22.74
CA ALA A 252 7.78 -6.96 -22.37
C ALA A 252 7.69 -6.79 -20.84
N TYR A 253 7.08 -5.70 -20.43
CA TYR A 253 6.89 -5.31 -19.04
C TYR A 253 5.40 -5.12 -18.80
N CYS A 254 4.84 -5.86 -17.85
CA CYS A 254 3.49 -5.62 -17.40
C CYS A 254 3.45 -4.27 -16.70
N LEU A 255 2.50 -3.42 -17.07
CA LEU A 255 2.31 -2.09 -16.49
C LEU A 255 1.43 -2.14 -15.25
N ASP A 256 0.78 -3.27 -14.99
CA ASP A 256 -0.16 -3.45 -13.87
C ASP A 256 0.48 -4.21 -12.70
N ASN A 257 1.55 -4.97 -12.94
CA ASN A 257 2.27 -5.75 -11.92
C ASN A 257 3.72 -6.03 -12.35
N ILE A 258 4.47 -6.75 -11.53
CA ILE A 258 5.90 -6.99 -11.71
C ILE A 258 6.26 -8.05 -12.77
N GLN A 259 5.28 -8.59 -13.50
CA GLN A 259 5.55 -9.59 -14.52
C GLN A 259 6.34 -9.00 -15.69
N THR A 260 7.29 -9.79 -16.17
CA THR A 260 8.06 -9.51 -17.38
C THR A 260 8.02 -10.72 -18.30
N PHE A 261 8.28 -10.47 -19.57
CA PHE A 261 8.50 -11.52 -20.56
C PHE A 261 9.69 -11.12 -21.41
N ASP A 262 10.65 -12.02 -21.57
CA ASP A 262 11.76 -11.82 -22.49
C ASP A 262 11.98 -13.04 -23.36
N ARG A 263 12.15 -12.81 -24.67
CA ARG A 263 12.42 -13.89 -25.63
C ARG A 263 13.10 -13.38 -26.88
N ARG A 264 13.89 -14.26 -27.50
CA ARG A 264 14.55 -14.00 -28.78
C ARG A 264 13.90 -14.77 -29.93
N TYR A 265 13.95 -14.17 -31.11
CA TYR A 265 13.32 -14.68 -32.33
C TYR A 265 14.27 -14.59 -33.53
N VAL A 266 14.11 -15.53 -34.46
CA VAL A 266 14.87 -15.56 -35.71
C VAL A 266 14.32 -14.55 -36.71
N THR A 267 13.01 -14.32 -36.71
CA THR A 267 12.33 -13.39 -37.62
C THR A 267 11.54 -12.33 -36.85
N LEU A 268 11.36 -11.16 -37.48
CA LEU A 268 10.48 -10.12 -36.94
C LEU A 268 9.02 -10.56 -36.92
N GLU A 269 8.62 -11.35 -37.93
CA GLU A 269 7.25 -11.86 -38.03
C GLU A 269 6.87 -12.73 -36.83
N ASP A 270 7.75 -13.66 -36.44
CA ASP A 270 7.52 -14.52 -35.27
C ASP A 270 7.44 -13.72 -33.97
N ALA A 271 8.29 -12.70 -33.82
CA ALA A 271 8.30 -11.84 -32.65
C ALA A 271 6.97 -11.07 -32.50
N LEU A 272 6.51 -10.44 -33.57
CA LEU A 272 5.24 -9.69 -33.58
C LEU A 272 4.04 -10.61 -33.42
N LEU A 273 4.05 -11.78 -34.08
CA LEU A 273 2.97 -12.74 -33.98
C LEU A 273 2.82 -13.28 -32.55
N HIS A 274 3.93 -13.52 -31.85
CA HIS A 274 3.86 -13.97 -30.47
C HIS A 274 3.33 -12.87 -29.54
N CYS A 275 3.69 -11.60 -29.76
CA CYS A 275 3.10 -10.46 -29.05
C CYS A 275 1.58 -10.40 -29.27
N LEU A 276 1.11 -10.49 -30.52
CA LEU A 276 -0.32 -10.43 -30.86
C LEU A 276 -1.13 -11.61 -30.28
N ASN A 277 -0.48 -12.74 -30.03
CA ASN A 277 -1.05 -13.90 -29.37
C ASN A 277 -0.89 -13.88 -27.85
N GLY A 278 -0.49 -12.75 -27.27
CA GLY A 278 -0.41 -12.55 -25.83
C GLY A 278 0.69 -13.36 -25.15
N PHE A 279 1.82 -13.56 -25.83
CA PHE A 279 2.94 -14.36 -25.33
C PHE A 279 2.54 -15.80 -24.96
N ASN A 280 1.59 -16.37 -25.70
CA ASN A 280 1.08 -17.71 -25.43
C ASN A 280 2.15 -18.79 -25.66
N GLU A 281 2.68 -19.33 -24.56
CA GLU A 281 3.59 -20.48 -24.56
C GLU A 281 2.89 -21.81 -24.26
N ASN A 282 1.57 -21.80 -24.01
CA ASN A 282 0.82 -23.00 -23.65
C ASN A 282 0.37 -23.75 -24.91
N ALA A 283 0.98 -24.92 -25.16
CA ALA A 283 0.65 -25.77 -26.31
C ALA A 283 -0.81 -26.26 -26.34
N ASN A 284 -1.50 -26.29 -25.20
CA ASN A 284 -2.90 -26.71 -25.12
C ASN A 284 -3.89 -25.58 -25.43
N ILE A 285 -3.42 -24.33 -25.50
CA ILE A 285 -4.26 -23.18 -25.82
C ILE A 285 -3.92 -22.74 -27.26
N PRO A 286 -4.88 -22.79 -28.20
CA PRO A 286 -4.60 -22.39 -29.56
C PRO A 286 -4.37 -20.87 -29.65
N ASN A 287 -3.39 -20.48 -30.48
CA ASN A 287 -3.16 -19.08 -30.82
C ASN A 287 -4.37 -18.47 -31.52
N ARG A 288 -4.71 -17.23 -31.13
CA ARG A 288 -5.76 -16.43 -31.78
C ARG A 288 -5.44 -16.17 -33.25
N TYR A 289 -4.17 -15.89 -33.55
CA TYR A 289 -3.68 -15.64 -34.89
C TYR A 289 -2.65 -16.68 -35.32
N LYS A 290 -2.90 -17.32 -36.47
CA LYS A 290 -1.99 -18.31 -37.07
C LYS A 290 -0.82 -17.70 -37.83
N SER A 291 -0.95 -16.45 -38.28
CA SER A 291 0.08 -15.69 -39.00
C SER A 291 -0.20 -14.20 -38.90
N ILE A 292 0.78 -13.35 -39.27
CA ILE A 292 0.53 -11.90 -39.35
C ILE A 292 -0.52 -11.59 -40.43
N GLY A 293 -0.50 -12.30 -41.55
CA GLY A 293 -1.53 -12.15 -42.59
C GLY A 293 -2.95 -12.40 -42.07
N HIS A 294 -3.12 -13.39 -41.17
CA HIS A 294 -4.41 -13.64 -40.50
C HIS A 294 -4.85 -12.44 -39.66
N TYR A 295 -3.96 -11.91 -38.82
CA TYR A 295 -4.22 -10.70 -38.02
C TYR A 295 -4.59 -9.50 -38.89
N LEU A 296 -3.80 -9.21 -39.93
CA LEU A 296 -4.00 -8.05 -40.80
C LEU A 296 -5.27 -8.14 -41.66
N SER A 297 -5.85 -9.33 -41.83
CA SER A 297 -7.10 -9.54 -42.56
C SER A 297 -8.34 -9.11 -41.78
N GLY A 298 -8.23 -8.85 -40.48
CA GLY A 298 -9.35 -8.48 -39.62
C GLY A 298 -10.34 -9.61 -39.33
N LYS A 299 -10.04 -10.84 -39.79
CA LYS A 299 -10.80 -12.04 -39.46
C LYS A 299 -10.22 -12.60 -38.17
N SER A 300 -10.96 -12.50 -37.07
CA SER A 300 -10.61 -13.13 -35.79
C SER A 300 -11.69 -14.10 -35.37
#